data_AF-A0A523Z0T2-F1
#
_entry.id   AF-A0A523Z0T2-F1
#
_cell.length_a   1.000
_cell.length_b   1.000
_cell.length_c   1.000
_cell.angle_alpha   90.00
_cell.angle_beta   90.00
_cell.angle_gamma   90.00
#
_symmetry.space_group_name_H-M   'P 1'
#
loop_
_entity.id
_entity.type
_entity.pdbx_description
1 polymer ?
#
loop_
_entity_poly.entity_id
_entity_poly.type
_entity_poly.pdbx_seq_one_letter_code
_entity_poly.pdbx_strand_id
1 'polypeptide(L)'
;MKKLILACLVLALFAPSLQARKKEEKAGKVKDLVYTDKKYDFSFSIGKGWKYTVQLDKKNFRIVLTQRSYDTPHDYLDTPEYTKVPRIVVYADTSSISALVFLDSLVSGTYSSDQKKEILKEFEILNEQAVEEGTERDKTVTRKRRTITIDELSAAVWEGKANYRKYIPKPSDPNIGMRVYGA
;
A
#
# COMPACT_ATOMS: atom_id res chain seq x y z
N MET A 1 43.55 37.84 11.39
CA MET A 1 42.93 37.64 10.06
C MET A 1 42.86 36.16 9.64
N LYS A 2 43.96 35.40 9.60
CA LYS A 2 43.95 33.97 9.21
C LYS A 2 42.97 33.08 9.99
N LYS A 3 42.84 33.30 11.30
CA LYS A 3 41.91 32.55 12.17
C LYS A 3 40.42 32.80 11.88
N LEU A 4 40.09 33.99 11.36
CA LEU A 4 38.72 34.42 11.08
C LEU A 4 38.25 33.86 9.71
N ILE A 5 39.16 33.83 8.73
CA ILE A 5 38.95 33.19 7.44
C ILE A 5 38.73 31.68 7.63
N LEU A 6 39.52 31.03 8.50
CA LEU A 6 39.37 29.60 8.80
C LEU A 6 38.00 29.29 9.45
N ALA A 7 37.52 30.14 10.36
CA ALA A 7 36.21 29.98 11.00
C ALA A 7 35.06 30.11 9.98
N CYS A 8 35.12 31.08 9.07
CA CYS A 8 34.12 31.24 8.01
C CYS A 8 34.11 30.06 7.03
N LEU A 9 35.28 29.51 6.71
CA LEU A 9 35.41 28.39 5.76
C LEU A 9 34.86 27.08 6.37
N VAL A 10 35.09 26.87 7.67
CA VAL A 10 34.47 25.77 8.43
C VAL A 10 32.95 25.92 8.47
N LEU A 11 32.42 27.11 8.79
CA LEU A 11 30.98 27.38 8.79
C LEU A 11 30.33 27.17 7.41
N ALA A 12 31.00 27.57 6.32
CA ALA A 12 30.51 27.38 4.96
C ALA A 12 30.46 25.90 4.55
N LEU A 13 31.38 25.07 5.03
CA LEU A 13 31.39 23.62 4.78
C LEU A 13 30.30 22.87 5.56
N PHE A 14 29.90 23.37 6.73
CA PHE A 14 28.84 22.75 7.55
C PHE A 14 27.43 23.30 7.27
N ALA A 15 27.29 24.49 6.71
CA ALA A 15 26.00 25.08 6.32
C ALA A 15 25.11 24.20 5.39
N PRO A 16 25.63 23.51 4.35
CA PRO A 16 24.79 22.70 3.47
C PRO A 16 24.20 21.45 4.15
N SER A 17 24.79 20.97 5.26
CA SER A 17 24.29 19.80 5.99
C SER A 17 22.96 20.05 6.73
N LEU A 18 22.64 21.31 7.04
CA LEU A 18 21.40 21.70 7.71
C LEU A 18 20.19 21.74 6.76
N GLN A 19 20.39 22.07 5.47
CA GLN A 19 19.31 22.12 4.48
C GLN A 19 18.90 20.74 3.96
N ALA A 20 19.78 19.74 4.02
CA ALA A 20 19.46 18.36 3.64
C ALA A 20 18.53 17.62 4.61
N ARG A 21 18.24 18.21 5.78
CA ARG A 21 17.40 17.60 6.83
C ARG A 21 16.00 18.20 6.92
N LYS A 22 15.47 18.79 5.85
CA LYS A 22 14.03 19.10 5.79
C LYS A 22 13.27 17.78 5.81
N LYS A 23 12.57 17.50 6.92
CA LYS A 23 11.64 16.36 7.00
C LYS A 23 10.65 16.50 5.85
N GLU A 24 10.65 15.53 4.95
CA GLU A 24 9.73 15.51 3.84
C GLU A 24 8.29 15.52 4.36
N GLU A 25 7.43 16.30 3.69
CA GLU A 25 6.04 16.47 4.09
C GLU A 25 5.26 15.16 3.88
N LYS A 26 4.38 14.86 4.83
CA LYS A 26 3.51 13.69 4.80
C LYS A 26 2.23 14.00 4.04
N ALA A 27 1.71 13.01 3.32
CA ALA A 27 0.49 13.08 2.52
C ALA A 27 -0.77 13.48 3.34
N GLY A 28 -0.73 13.32 4.65
CA GLY A 28 -1.80 13.78 5.52
C GLY A 28 -1.38 13.76 6.99
N LYS A 29 -2.36 13.94 7.87
CA LYS A 29 -2.15 13.90 9.32
C LYS A 29 -3.15 12.94 9.95
N VAL A 30 -2.73 12.28 11.02
CA VAL A 30 -3.61 11.47 11.86
C VAL A 30 -3.67 12.13 13.22
N LYS A 31 -4.87 12.46 13.69
CA LYS A 31 -5.13 12.97 15.04
C LYS A 31 -6.38 12.27 15.58
N ASP A 32 -6.30 11.75 16.81
CA ASP A 32 -7.43 11.07 17.47
C ASP A 32 -8.07 9.97 16.59
N LEU A 33 -7.21 9.21 15.88
CA LEU A 33 -7.58 8.18 14.91
C LEU A 33 -8.35 8.68 13.68
N VAL A 34 -8.42 9.98 13.43
CA VAL A 34 -8.96 10.53 12.17
C VAL A 34 -7.79 10.87 11.26
N TYR A 35 -7.78 10.29 10.06
CA TYR A 35 -6.88 10.67 8.99
C TYR A 35 -7.48 11.81 8.19
N THR A 36 -6.67 12.82 7.87
CA THR A 36 -7.06 13.95 7.02
C THR A 36 -6.01 14.17 5.93
N ASP A 37 -6.47 14.20 4.69
CA ASP A 37 -5.70 14.54 3.50
C ASP A 37 -6.10 15.93 3.01
N LYS A 38 -5.14 16.87 2.98
CA LYS A 38 -5.40 18.24 2.53
C LYS A 38 -5.33 18.41 1.02
N LYS A 39 -4.59 17.54 0.32
CA LYS A 39 -4.35 17.67 -1.12
C LYS A 39 -5.60 17.26 -1.91
N TYR A 40 -6.29 16.22 -1.44
CA TYR A 40 -7.49 15.67 -2.07
C TYR A 40 -8.78 15.92 -1.25
N ASP A 41 -8.69 16.72 -0.18
CA ASP A 41 -9.81 17.16 0.65
C ASP A 41 -10.73 16.05 1.15
N PHE A 42 -10.15 15.01 1.78
CA PHE A 42 -10.94 13.94 2.40
C PHE A 42 -10.42 13.57 3.77
N SER A 43 -11.30 12.96 4.57
CA SER A 43 -10.95 12.42 5.88
C SER A 43 -11.72 11.16 6.19
N PHE A 44 -11.15 10.30 7.04
CA PHE A 44 -11.83 9.10 7.51
C PHE A 44 -11.31 8.64 8.87
N SER A 45 -12.13 7.89 9.59
CA SER A 45 -11.77 7.32 10.89
C SER A 45 -11.02 5.99 10.74
N ILE A 46 -9.94 5.82 11.50
CA ILE A 46 -9.12 4.62 11.60
C ILE A 46 -9.61 3.80 12.81
N GLY A 47 -9.91 2.52 12.62
CA GLY A 47 -10.30 1.64 13.72
C GLY A 47 -9.16 1.39 14.72
N LYS A 48 -9.48 1.23 16.01
CA LYS A 48 -8.52 1.05 17.13
C LYS A 48 -7.56 -0.16 16.99
N GLY A 49 -7.84 -1.09 16.09
CA GLY A 49 -7.00 -2.28 15.81
C GLY A 49 -6.01 -2.14 14.64
N TRP A 50 -5.93 -0.98 13.99
CA TRP A 50 -5.10 -0.77 12.81
C TRP A 50 -3.83 0.02 13.14
N LYS A 51 -2.67 -0.51 12.73
CA LYS A 51 -1.43 0.26 12.60
C LYS A 51 -1.52 1.06 11.31
N TYR A 52 -1.01 2.29 11.31
CA TYR A 52 -1.01 3.14 10.13
C TYR A 52 0.39 3.67 9.80
N THR A 53 0.64 3.84 8.51
CA THR A 53 1.85 4.48 7.97
C THR A 53 1.41 5.54 6.96
N VAL A 54 1.58 6.81 7.30
CA VAL A 54 1.33 7.93 6.38
C VAL A 54 2.52 8.08 5.44
N GLN A 55 2.23 8.08 4.15
CA GLN A 55 3.22 8.20 3.08
C GLN A 55 3.63 9.65 2.89
N LEU A 56 4.63 9.84 2.02
CA LEU A 56 5.15 11.16 1.66
C LEU A 56 4.22 11.84 0.67
N ASP A 57 4.03 13.15 0.76
CA ASP A 57 3.04 13.87 -0.04
C ASP A 57 3.33 13.85 -1.56
N LYS A 58 4.61 13.70 -1.91
CA LYS A 58 5.07 13.52 -3.30
C LYS A 58 4.56 12.25 -3.98
N LYS A 59 3.95 11.32 -3.23
CA LYS A 59 3.37 10.07 -3.74
C LYS A 59 1.83 10.17 -3.74
N ASN A 60 1.21 9.46 -4.67
CA ASN A 60 -0.25 9.31 -4.74
C ASN A 60 -0.78 8.27 -3.74
N PHE A 61 0.09 7.38 -3.23
CA PHE A 61 -0.19 6.61 -2.03
C PHE A 61 -0.20 7.52 -0.82
N ARG A 62 -1.32 7.54 -0.09
CA ARG A 62 -1.55 8.51 0.98
C ARG A 62 -1.32 7.89 2.36
N ILE A 63 -1.94 6.73 2.60
CA ILE A 63 -1.83 6.00 3.87
C ILE A 63 -1.97 4.49 3.65
N VAL A 64 -1.19 3.72 4.42
CA VAL A 64 -1.28 2.26 4.50
C VAL A 64 -1.70 1.87 5.91
N LEU A 65 -2.73 1.05 6.02
CA LEU A 65 -3.20 0.48 7.27
C LEU A 65 -2.91 -1.01 7.30
N THR A 66 -2.43 -1.50 8.44
CA THR A 66 -2.13 -2.92 8.67
C THR A 66 -2.77 -3.33 9.98
N GLN A 67 -3.57 -4.40 9.96
CA GLN A 67 -4.27 -4.87 11.16
C GLN A 67 -3.25 -5.44 12.16
N ARG A 68 -3.32 -5.00 13.43
CA ARG A 68 -2.38 -5.43 14.49
C ARG A 68 -2.69 -6.84 15.01
N SER A 69 -3.97 -7.13 15.16
CA SER A 69 -4.49 -8.41 15.66
C SER A 69 -5.48 -8.92 14.63
N TYR A 70 -5.08 -9.94 13.90
CA TYR A 70 -5.91 -10.62 12.91
C TYR A 70 -5.94 -12.10 13.26
N ASP A 71 -7.09 -12.74 13.03
CA ASP A 71 -7.25 -14.15 13.31
C ASP A 71 -6.55 -14.97 12.22
N THR A 72 -5.74 -15.94 12.65
CA THR A 72 -5.23 -16.98 11.76
C THR A 72 -6.38 -17.98 11.54
N PRO A 73 -6.80 -18.25 10.29
CA PRO A 73 -7.83 -19.25 10.04
C PRO A 73 -7.44 -20.60 10.66
N HIS A 74 -8.43 -21.38 11.09
CA HIS A 74 -8.19 -22.63 11.84
C HIS A 74 -7.26 -23.59 11.07
N ASP A 75 -7.42 -23.64 9.75
CA ASP A 75 -6.60 -24.45 8.83
C ASP A 75 -5.10 -24.09 8.82
N TYR A 76 -4.72 -22.94 9.41
CA TYR A 76 -3.35 -22.41 9.41
C TYR A 76 -2.78 -22.20 10.82
N LEU A 77 -3.42 -22.70 11.88
CA LEU A 77 -2.91 -22.54 13.25
C LEU A 77 -1.52 -23.15 13.43
N ASP A 78 -1.25 -24.28 12.79
CA ASP A 78 0.04 -24.97 12.85
C ASP A 78 1.09 -24.38 11.90
N THR A 79 0.68 -23.48 11.00
CA THR A 79 1.54 -22.86 9.97
C THR A 79 1.18 -21.38 9.75
N PRO A 80 1.24 -20.53 10.79
CA PRO A 80 0.77 -19.14 10.75
C PRO A 80 1.51 -18.29 9.71
N GLU A 81 2.75 -18.65 9.35
CA GLU A 81 3.58 -18.00 8.33
C GLU A 81 2.98 -18.02 6.91
N TYR A 82 1.98 -18.86 6.66
CA TYR A 82 1.24 -18.87 5.40
C TYR A 82 0.10 -17.85 5.36
N THR A 83 -0.30 -17.27 6.49
CA THR A 83 -1.40 -16.29 6.56
C THR A 83 -0.89 -14.90 6.23
N LYS A 84 -1.62 -14.16 5.36
CA LYS A 84 -1.32 -12.75 5.08
C LYS A 84 -2.02 -11.82 6.07
N VAL A 85 -1.28 -10.79 6.49
CA VAL A 85 -1.81 -9.72 7.35
C VAL A 85 -2.81 -8.86 6.56
N PRO A 86 -4.03 -8.62 7.07
CA PRO A 86 -4.97 -7.70 6.45
C PRO A 86 -4.37 -6.30 6.30
N ARG A 87 -4.42 -5.77 5.08
CA ARG A 87 -3.83 -4.49 4.71
C ARG A 87 -4.82 -3.67 3.89
N ILE A 88 -4.93 -2.39 4.21
CA ILE A 88 -5.69 -1.40 3.43
C ILE A 88 -4.69 -0.38 2.89
N VAL A 89 -4.76 -0.08 1.60
CA VAL A 89 -3.92 0.93 0.95
C VAL A 89 -4.82 1.98 0.34
N VAL A 90 -4.56 3.25 0.67
CA VAL A 90 -5.29 4.39 0.11
C VAL A 90 -4.41 5.07 -0.93
N TYR A 91 -4.88 5.04 -2.18
CA TYR A 91 -4.34 5.77 -3.31
C TYR A 91 -5.34 6.86 -3.71
N ALA A 92 -4.86 8.07 -3.93
CA ALA A 92 -5.68 9.19 -4.37
C ALA A 92 -5.02 9.87 -5.56
N ASP A 93 -5.79 10.06 -6.63
CA ASP A 93 -5.41 10.84 -7.80
C ASP A 93 -6.67 11.33 -8.54
N THR A 94 -6.46 12.17 -9.54
CA THR A 94 -7.50 12.65 -10.46
C THR A 94 -7.63 11.72 -11.68
N SER A 95 -8.81 11.60 -12.26
CA SER A 95 -9.03 10.80 -13.47
C SER A 95 -10.03 11.47 -14.41
N SER A 96 -9.84 11.27 -15.71
CA SER A 96 -10.76 11.74 -16.75
C SER A 96 -11.86 10.73 -17.10
N ILE A 97 -11.78 9.51 -16.56
CA ILE A 97 -12.77 8.45 -16.76
C ILE A 97 -13.60 8.24 -15.50
N SER A 98 -14.81 7.69 -15.65
CA SER A 98 -15.67 7.42 -14.50
C SER A 98 -15.06 6.37 -13.57
N ALA A 99 -15.39 6.44 -12.27
CA ALA A 99 -14.87 5.52 -11.26
C ALA A 99 -15.08 4.04 -11.62
N LEU A 100 -16.22 3.74 -12.24
CA LEU A 100 -16.61 2.40 -12.66
C LEU A 100 -15.79 1.88 -13.86
N VAL A 101 -15.45 2.76 -14.82
CA VAL A 101 -14.56 2.42 -15.94
C VAL A 101 -13.12 2.33 -15.46
N PHE A 102 -12.70 3.21 -14.55
CA PHE A 102 -11.37 3.16 -13.95
C PHE A 102 -11.15 1.84 -13.22
N LEU A 103 -12.12 1.40 -12.40
CA LEU A 103 -12.06 0.14 -11.66
C LEU A 103 -11.90 -1.07 -12.60
N ASP A 104 -12.66 -1.14 -13.68
CA ASP A 104 -12.53 -2.20 -14.69
C ASP A 104 -11.16 -2.16 -15.40
N SER A 105 -10.62 -0.95 -15.61
CA SER A 105 -9.33 -0.76 -16.28
C SER A 105 -8.16 -1.34 -15.46
N LEU A 106 -8.28 -1.36 -14.12
CA LEU A 106 -7.26 -1.92 -13.23
C LEU A 106 -7.09 -3.43 -13.40
N VAL A 107 -8.16 -4.17 -13.68
CA VAL A 107 -8.12 -5.63 -13.90
C VAL A 107 -7.93 -6.04 -15.36
N SER A 108 -8.08 -5.10 -16.31
CA SER A 108 -7.89 -5.36 -17.73
C SER A 108 -6.42 -5.66 -18.07
N GLY A 109 -6.12 -6.71 -18.84
CA GLY A 109 -4.75 -6.99 -19.27
C GLY A 109 -4.24 -6.03 -20.36
N THR A 110 -5.13 -5.34 -21.07
CA THR A 110 -4.79 -4.52 -22.24
C THR A 110 -4.70 -3.03 -21.94
N TYR A 111 -5.34 -2.57 -20.85
CA TYR A 111 -5.28 -1.18 -20.43
C TYR A 111 -3.96 -0.86 -19.72
N SER A 112 -3.27 0.21 -20.13
CA SER A 112 -2.02 0.66 -19.55
C SER A 112 -2.07 2.17 -19.31
N SER A 113 -1.75 2.58 -18.08
CA SER A 113 -1.57 3.98 -17.69
C SER A 113 -0.52 4.07 -16.60
N ASP A 114 0.11 5.23 -16.43
CA ASP A 114 1.11 5.40 -15.37
C ASP A 114 0.49 5.30 -13.97
N GLN A 115 -0.76 5.75 -13.81
CA GLN A 115 -1.57 5.55 -12.61
C GLN A 115 -1.75 4.06 -12.30
N LYS A 116 -2.13 3.25 -13.30
CA LYS A 116 -2.28 1.81 -13.11
C LYS A 116 -0.96 1.15 -12.73
N LYS A 117 0.14 1.48 -13.43
CA LYS A 117 1.48 0.95 -13.09
C LYS A 117 1.88 1.32 -11.67
N GLU A 118 1.54 2.52 -11.20
CA GLU A 118 1.80 2.95 -9.83
C GLU A 118 0.97 2.15 -8.84
N ILE A 119 -0.35 2.04 -9.05
CA ILE A 119 -1.29 1.25 -8.24
C ILE A 119 -0.80 -0.20 -8.10
N LEU A 120 -0.42 -0.85 -9.19
CA LEU A 120 0.04 -2.25 -9.17
C LEU A 120 1.29 -2.49 -8.31
N LYS A 121 2.09 -1.45 -7.99
CA LYS A 121 3.28 -1.60 -7.11
C LYS A 121 2.92 -1.88 -5.65
N GLU A 122 1.80 -1.35 -5.17
CA GLU A 122 1.40 -1.47 -3.75
C GLU A 122 0.15 -2.32 -3.55
N PHE A 123 -0.71 -2.41 -4.56
CA PHE A 123 -1.91 -3.25 -4.53
C PHE A 123 -1.56 -4.67 -4.96
N GLU A 124 -0.97 -5.43 -4.04
CA GLU A 124 -0.51 -6.80 -4.28
C GLU A 124 -1.58 -7.68 -4.93
N ILE A 125 -2.85 -7.55 -4.53
CA ILE A 125 -3.95 -8.39 -5.03
C ILE A 125 -4.20 -8.21 -6.54
N LEU A 126 -3.75 -7.10 -7.12
CA LEU A 126 -3.88 -6.83 -8.55
C LEU A 126 -2.59 -7.16 -9.31
N ASN A 127 -1.49 -7.41 -8.60
CA ASN A 127 -0.22 -7.72 -9.21
C ASN A 127 -0.09 -9.23 -9.44
N GLU A 128 0.04 -9.62 -10.71
CA GLU A 128 0.26 -11.01 -11.13
C GLU A 128 1.72 -11.45 -10.93
N GLN A 129 2.63 -10.50 -10.65
CA GLN A 129 4.03 -10.80 -10.34
C GLN A 129 4.21 -11.13 -8.85
N ALA A 130 5.02 -12.15 -8.57
CA ALA A 130 5.40 -12.57 -7.21
C ALA A 130 5.92 -11.38 -6.39
N VAL A 131 5.21 -11.01 -5.32
CA VAL A 131 5.57 -9.88 -4.44
C VAL A 131 6.61 -10.27 -3.39
N GLU A 132 6.68 -11.56 -3.05
CA GLU A 132 7.60 -12.14 -2.07
C GLU A 132 8.36 -13.31 -2.72
N GLU A 133 9.65 -13.46 -2.39
CA GLU A 133 10.47 -14.57 -2.85
C GLU A 133 9.80 -15.91 -2.47
N GLY A 134 9.58 -16.79 -3.44
CA GLY A 134 8.84 -18.02 -3.23
C GLY A 134 7.32 -17.85 -3.08
N THR A 135 6.70 -16.74 -3.52
CA THR A 135 5.24 -16.63 -3.56
C THR A 135 4.71 -16.48 -4.98
N GLU A 136 3.99 -17.48 -5.48
CA GLU A 136 3.27 -17.40 -6.75
C GLU A 136 1.81 -17.01 -6.51
N ARG A 137 1.19 -16.24 -7.42
CA ARG A 137 -0.20 -15.81 -7.29
C ARG A 137 -0.99 -16.18 -8.54
N ASP A 138 -2.15 -16.80 -8.33
CA ASP A 138 -3.11 -17.05 -9.41
C ASP A 138 -3.76 -15.72 -9.81
N LYS A 139 -4.18 -15.62 -11.08
CA LYS A 139 -4.91 -14.45 -11.57
C LYS A 139 -6.14 -14.17 -10.71
N THR A 140 -6.33 -12.90 -10.38
CA THR A 140 -7.41 -12.49 -9.48
C THR A 140 -8.77 -12.67 -10.12
N VAL A 141 -9.65 -13.39 -9.44
CA VAL A 141 -11.01 -13.67 -9.90
C VAL A 141 -11.95 -12.66 -9.29
N THR A 142 -12.60 -11.88 -10.15
CA THR A 142 -13.61 -10.90 -9.80
C THR A 142 -14.93 -11.61 -9.43
N ARG A 143 -15.51 -11.35 -8.26
CA ARG A 143 -16.72 -12.05 -7.78
C ARG A 143 -17.95 -11.16 -7.69
N LYS A 144 -17.81 -9.91 -7.26
CA LYS A 144 -18.91 -8.95 -7.21
C LYS A 144 -18.47 -7.58 -7.67
N ARG A 145 -19.39 -6.89 -8.33
CA ARG A 145 -19.25 -5.51 -8.77
C ARG A 145 -20.54 -4.78 -8.44
N ARG A 146 -20.44 -3.62 -7.80
CA ARG A 146 -21.60 -2.76 -7.53
C ARG A 146 -21.21 -1.30 -7.41
N THR A 147 -22.15 -0.43 -7.72
CA THR A 147 -22.08 0.99 -7.34
C THR A 147 -22.55 1.12 -5.90
N ILE A 148 -21.89 1.97 -5.13
CA ILE A 148 -22.29 2.37 -3.78
C ILE A 148 -22.30 3.89 -3.71
N THR A 149 -22.86 4.44 -2.62
CA THR A 149 -22.81 5.87 -2.33
C THR A 149 -22.01 6.08 -1.05
N ILE A 150 -21.06 7.00 -1.07
CA ILE A 150 -20.28 7.44 0.09
C ILE A 150 -20.40 8.95 0.16
N ASP A 151 -20.97 9.50 1.24
CA ASP A 151 -21.13 10.95 1.45
C ASP A 151 -21.69 11.67 0.20
N GLU A 152 -22.76 11.10 -0.37
CA GLU A 152 -23.46 11.56 -1.59
C GLU A 152 -22.70 11.36 -2.93
N LEU A 153 -21.45 10.88 -2.88
CA LEU A 153 -20.66 10.57 -4.08
C LEU A 153 -20.91 9.15 -4.56
N SER A 154 -21.02 8.99 -5.88
CA SER A 154 -21.07 7.67 -6.52
C SER A 154 -19.69 7.02 -6.50
N ALA A 155 -19.60 5.85 -5.89
CA ALA A 155 -18.39 5.04 -5.82
C ALA A 155 -18.62 3.66 -6.44
N ALA A 156 -17.55 3.04 -6.91
CA ALA A 156 -17.58 1.69 -7.45
C ALA A 156 -16.82 0.76 -6.51
N VAL A 157 -17.43 -0.38 -6.18
CA VAL A 157 -16.82 -1.42 -5.36
C VAL A 157 -16.72 -2.70 -6.17
N TRP A 158 -15.55 -3.31 -6.04
CA TRP A 158 -15.29 -4.64 -6.52
C TRP A 158 -14.82 -5.53 -5.37
N GLU A 159 -15.34 -6.75 -5.35
CA GLU A 159 -14.89 -7.83 -4.46
C GLU A 159 -14.34 -8.96 -5.33
N GLY A 160 -13.16 -9.45 -4.96
CA GLY A 160 -12.53 -10.58 -5.64
C GLY A 160 -11.72 -11.45 -4.70
N LYS A 161 -11.21 -12.56 -5.24
CA LYS A 161 -10.30 -13.46 -4.55
C LYS A 161 -9.09 -13.77 -5.42
N ALA A 162 -7.92 -13.84 -4.80
CA ALA A 162 -6.70 -14.30 -5.42
C ALA A 162 -6.14 -15.44 -4.57
N ASN A 163 -5.86 -16.58 -5.20
CA ASN A 163 -5.13 -17.66 -4.53
C ASN A 163 -3.63 -17.39 -4.65
N TYR A 164 -2.85 -17.86 -3.68
CA TYR A 164 -1.41 -17.79 -3.74
C TYR A 164 -0.79 -19.08 -3.23
N ARG A 165 0.41 -19.40 -3.74
CA ARG A 165 1.26 -20.47 -3.26
C ARG A 165 2.45 -19.84 -2.60
N LYS A 166 2.77 -20.29 -1.39
CA LYS A 166 3.96 -19.85 -0.67
C LYS A 166 4.89 -21.05 -0.50
N TYR A 167 6.08 -20.96 -1.05
CA TYR A 167 7.15 -21.92 -0.85
C TYR A 167 7.86 -21.52 0.43
N ILE A 168 7.77 -22.37 1.46
CA ILE A 168 8.50 -22.18 2.71
C ILE A 168 9.53 -23.29 2.76
N PRO A 169 10.83 -22.97 2.64
CA PRO A 169 11.87 -23.99 2.67
C PRO A 169 11.82 -24.68 4.04
N LYS A 170 11.50 -25.98 4.05
CA LYS A 170 11.71 -26.80 5.25
C LYS A 170 13.20 -27.05 5.39
N PRO A 171 13.77 -27.07 6.61
CA PRO A 171 15.17 -27.41 6.84
C PRO A 171 15.59 -28.77 6.25
N SER A 172 14.62 -29.66 5.96
CA SER A 172 14.84 -31.00 5.44
C SER A 172 14.52 -31.21 3.95
N ASP A 173 13.83 -30.29 3.27
CA ASP A 173 13.60 -30.37 1.81
C ASP A 173 13.12 -29.01 1.24
N PRO A 174 13.93 -28.31 0.42
CA PRO A 174 13.60 -26.98 -0.10
C PRO A 174 12.57 -26.98 -1.25
N ASN A 175 12.16 -28.13 -1.79
CA ASN A 175 11.35 -28.21 -3.02
C ASN A 175 9.85 -28.47 -2.80
N ILE A 176 9.36 -28.60 -1.56
CA ILE A 176 7.94 -28.90 -1.28
C ILE A 176 7.22 -27.62 -0.80
N GLY A 177 6.61 -26.88 -1.74
CA GLY A 177 5.65 -25.82 -1.42
C GLY A 177 4.25 -26.39 -1.16
N MET A 178 3.54 -25.84 -0.17
CA MET A 178 2.12 -26.16 0.05
C MET A 178 1.23 -25.14 -0.69
N ARG A 179 0.20 -25.64 -1.39
CA ARG A 179 -0.80 -24.80 -2.05
C ARG A 179 -1.78 -24.28 -0.99
N VAL A 180 -1.95 -22.97 -0.92
CA VAL A 180 -2.81 -22.31 0.06
C VAL A 180 -3.98 -21.63 -0.66
N TYR A 181 -5.19 -21.81 -0.12
CA TYR A 181 -6.37 -21.11 -0.63
C TYR A 181 -6.59 -19.88 0.24
N GLY A 182 -6.33 -18.70 -0.31
CA GLY A 182 -6.68 -17.44 0.35
C GLY A 182 -8.20 -17.31 0.45
N ALA A 183 -8.71 -17.10 1.67
CA ALA A 183 -10.13 -16.85 1.92
C ALA A 183 -10.57 -15.47 1.39
#